data_AF-A0A5B7CIT8-F1
#
_entry.id   AF-A0A5B7CIT8-F1
#
_cell.length_a   1.000
_cell.length_b   1.000
_cell.length_c   1.000
_cell.angle_alpha   90.00
_cell.angle_beta   90.00
_cell.angle_gamma   90.00
#
_symmetry.space_group_name_H-M   'P 1'
#
loop_
_entity.id
_entity.type
_entity.pdbx_description
1 polymer ?
#
loop_
_entity_poly.entity_id
_entity_poly.type
_entity_poly.pdbx_seq_one_letter_code
_entity_poly.pdbx_strand_id
1 'polypeptide(L)'
;MDPSTVGLLETGTDQDLMRILKEFNEKYEQQFTPVGLEPDCYDRMWDVIMTRLSDPSSSSTHQICLSAIRILSRDKASLPRVVSKDRLSVIVHMAGLVSEEEALQRLNQQINYDVVIEAQKSLSNLVFNSTFIQRMCCVNSCIPGLMCRLKTFRDPDLPHIVKYFDMRLLFLLTALCADIRLFQDEQSELINEVLKVLYNLVLHIDKNSPDEEEDSHCLRLISILRSLLLASSRCTEKTDALHR
;
A
#
# COMPACT_ATOMS: atom_id res chain seq x y z
N MET A 1 25.49 0.49 2.88
CA MET A 1 25.54 -0.30 4.12
C MET A 1 26.44 -1.48 3.83
N ASP A 2 27.40 -1.76 4.69
CA ASP A 2 28.36 -2.85 4.48
C ASP A 2 27.86 -4.17 5.08
N PRO A 3 28.42 -5.33 4.68
CA PRO A 3 27.99 -6.65 5.16
C PRO A 3 28.07 -6.85 6.67
N SER A 4 28.98 -6.16 7.37
CA SER A 4 29.14 -6.28 8.83
C SER A 4 27.99 -5.57 9.57
N THR A 5 27.57 -4.41 9.07
CA THR A 5 26.39 -3.70 9.56
C THR A 5 25.11 -4.51 9.37
N VAL A 6 24.96 -5.21 8.23
CA VAL A 6 23.82 -6.11 8.00
C VAL A 6 23.89 -7.34 8.92
N GLY A 7 25.08 -7.88 9.18
CA GLY A 7 25.25 -8.96 10.16
C GLY A 7 24.80 -8.57 11.57
N LEU A 8 25.05 -7.31 11.97
CA LEU A 8 24.58 -6.79 13.25
C LEU A 8 23.04 -6.65 13.30
N LEU A 9 22.39 -6.38 12.17
CA LEU A 9 20.92 -6.38 12.08
C LEU A 9 20.32 -7.79 12.27
N GLU A 10 21.02 -8.83 11.80
CA GLU A 10 20.56 -10.23 11.89
C GLU A 10 20.62 -10.77 13.32
N THR A 11 21.70 -10.47 14.05
CA THR A 11 21.94 -11.02 15.39
C THR A 11 21.66 -10.03 16.53
N GLY A 12 21.46 -8.75 16.20
CA GLY A 12 21.31 -7.67 17.16
C GLY A 12 19.95 -7.63 17.84
N THR A 13 19.86 -6.80 18.87
CA THR A 13 18.62 -6.53 19.60
C THR A 13 17.71 -5.57 18.81
N ASP A 14 16.46 -5.43 19.23
CA ASP A 14 15.54 -4.43 18.67
C ASP A 14 16.10 -2.99 18.78
N GLN A 15 16.90 -2.71 19.83
CA GLN A 15 17.55 -1.41 20.00
C GLN A 15 18.66 -1.18 18.96
N ASP A 16 19.46 -2.22 18.67
CA ASP A 16 20.50 -2.15 17.63
C ASP A 16 19.87 -1.94 16.26
N LEU A 17 18.79 -2.68 15.97
CA LEU A 17 18.04 -2.54 14.74
C LEU A 17 17.45 -1.15 14.58
N MET A 18 16.82 -0.62 15.63
CA MET A 18 16.28 0.74 15.62
C MET A 18 17.37 1.78 15.33
N ARG A 19 18.52 1.68 15.99
CA ARG A 19 19.63 2.63 15.79
C ARG A 19 20.15 2.57 14.35
N ILE A 20 20.45 1.38 13.86
CA ILE A 20 21.03 1.18 12.53
C ILE A 20 20.05 1.59 11.43
N LEU A 21 18.79 1.17 11.51
CA LEU A 21 17.78 1.55 10.54
C LEU A 21 17.45 3.05 10.61
N LYS A 22 17.61 3.70 11.77
CA LYS A 22 17.40 5.14 11.90
C LYS A 22 18.46 5.90 11.12
N GLU A 23 19.72 5.57 11.33
CA GLU A 23 20.85 6.12 10.58
C GLU A 23 20.70 5.88 9.08
N PHE A 24 20.27 4.67 8.68
CA PHE A 24 19.98 4.34 7.29
C PHE A 24 18.85 5.20 6.71
N ASN A 25 17.73 5.31 7.41
CA ASN A 25 16.56 6.04 6.94
C ASN A 25 16.88 7.53 6.80
N GLU A 26 17.49 8.15 7.80
CA GLU A 26 17.89 9.57 7.77
C GLU A 26 18.85 9.86 6.61
N LYS A 27 19.77 8.94 6.33
CA LYS A 27 20.74 9.09 5.23
C LYS A 27 20.09 9.04 3.85
N TYR A 28 19.12 8.16 3.66
CA TYR A 28 18.57 7.83 2.33
C TYR A 28 17.16 8.35 2.09
N GLU A 29 16.49 8.96 3.07
CA GLU A 29 15.10 9.39 2.97
C GLU A 29 14.85 10.31 1.77
N GLN A 30 15.73 11.30 1.54
CA GLN A 30 15.61 12.30 0.47
C GLN A 30 16.18 11.82 -0.88
N GLN A 31 16.78 10.63 -0.94
CA GLN A 31 17.39 10.13 -2.16
C GLN A 31 16.39 9.40 -3.06
N PHE A 32 15.98 10.02 -4.17
CA PHE A 32 15.02 9.42 -5.10
C PHE A 32 15.59 8.32 -6.01
N THR A 33 16.91 8.11 -5.98
CA THR A 33 17.57 7.03 -6.73
C THR A 33 17.72 5.77 -5.87
N PRO A 34 17.97 4.59 -6.47
CA PRO A 34 18.35 3.40 -5.72
C PRO A 34 19.55 3.68 -4.80
N VAL A 35 19.55 3.05 -3.61
CA VAL A 35 20.59 3.21 -2.58
C VAL A 35 21.95 2.70 -3.07
N GLY A 36 21.96 1.81 -4.08
CA GLY A 36 23.18 1.20 -4.61
C GLY A 36 23.82 0.21 -3.65
N LEU A 37 23.00 -0.53 -2.89
CA LEU A 37 23.48 -1.63 -2.05
C LEU A 37 23.93 -2.80 -2.92
N GLU A 38 24.92 -3.55 -2.45
CA GLU A 38 25.27 -4.83 -3.05
C GLU A 38 24.07 -5.78 -2.99
N PRO A 39 23.85 -6.64 -4.01
CA PRO A 39 22.70 -7.53 -4.05
C PRO A 39 22.53 -8.41 -2.79
N ASP A 40 23.63 -8.93 -2.24
CA ASP A 40 23.62 -9.74 -1.02
C ASP A 40 23.12 -8.92 0.19
N CYS A 41 23.66 -7.72 0.38
CA CYS A 41 23.23 -6.83 1.46
C CYS A 41 21.76 -6.44 1.32
N TYR A 42 21.30 -6.19 0.09
CA TYR A 42 19.92 -5.83 -0.18
C TYR A 42 18.96 -6.96 0.20
N ASP A 43 19.27 -8.20 -0.21
CA ASP A 43 18.44 -9.37 0.06
C ASP A 43 18.39 -9.67 1.57
N ARG A 44 19.55 -9.65 2.24
CA ARG A 44 19.64 -9.85 3.70
C ARG A 44 18.91 -8.77 4.50
N MET A 45 18.96 -7.51 4.07
CA MET A 45 18.18 -6.43 4.70
C MET A 45 16.68 -6.72 4.64
N TRP A 46 16.19 -7.16 3.48
CA TRP A 46 14.79 -7.57 3.34
C TRP A 46 14.45 -8.74 4.26
N ASP A 47 15.32 -9.74 4.38
CA ASP A 47 15.10 -10.91 5.23
C ASP A 47 14.95 -10.51 6.71
N VAL A 48 15.86 -9.68 7.23
CA VAL A 48 15.79 -9.20 8.62
C VAL A 48 14.54 -8.38 8.85
N ILE A 49 14.26 -7.41 7.97
CA ILE A 49 13.11 -6.52 8.12
C ILE A 49 11.81 -7.34 8.09
N MET A 50 11.66 -8.26 7.15
CA MET A 50 10.44 -9.07 7.03
C MET A 50 10.26 -10.03 8.21
N THR A 51 11.36 -10.56 8.76
CA THR A 51 11.32 -11.37 9.99
C THR A 51 10.77 -10.56 11.16
N ARG A 52 11.23 -9.31 11.33
CA ARG A 52 10.78 -8.43 12.43
C ARG A 52 9.34 -7.96 12.25
N LEU A 53 8.93 -7.65 11.02
CA LEU A 53 7.54 -7.29 10.72
C LEU A 53 6.55 -8.42 10.96
N SER A 54 7.00 -9.67 10.83
CA SER A 54 6.17 -10.86 11.08
C SER A 54 6.09 -11.23 12.55
N ASP A 55 6.94 -10.63 13.40
CA ASP A 55 6.99 -10.89 14.84
C ASP A 55 6.22 -9.80 15.61
N PRO A 56 5.08 -10.14 16.24
CA PRO A 56 4.32 -9.18 17.06
C PRO A 56 5.10 -8.64 18.26
N SER A 57 6.09 -9.40 18.77
CA SER A 57 6.90 -8.98 19.92
C SER A 57 7.84 -7.81 19.58
N SER A 58 8.26 -7.71 18.30
CA SER A 58 9.08 -6.61 17.78
C SER A 58 8.26 -5.40 17.29
N SER A 59 7.03 -5.22 17.80
CA SER A 59 6.11 -4.15 17.36
C SER A 59 6.68 -2.74 17.42
N SER A 60 7.58 -2.47 18.36
CA SER A 60 8.29 -1.19 18.47
C SER A 60 9.13 -0.88 17.22
N THR A 61 9.64 -1.90 16.53
CA THR A 61 10.52 -1.77 15.35
C THR A 61 9.75 -1.66 14.03
N HIS A 62 8.46 -1.94 14.03
CA HIS A 62 7.69 -2.10 12.79
C HIS A 62 7.69 -0.84 11.93
N GLN A 63 7.50 0.33 12.53
CA GLN A 63 7.48 1.60 11.80
C GLN A 63 8.82 1.88 11.10
N ILE A 64 9.94 1.69 11.80
CA ILE A 64 11.28 1.98 11.27
C ILE A 64 11.68 0.98 10.16
N CYS A 65 11.26 -0.27 10.31
CA CYS A 65 11.34 -1.33 9.30
C CYS A 65 10.59 -0.95 8.02
N LEU A 66 9.35 -0.46 8.13
CA LEU A 66 8.56 -0.04 6.99
C LEU A 66 9.18 1.17 6.28
N SER A 67 9.70 2.16 7.02
CA SER A 67 10.40 3.29 6.41
C SER A 67 11.65 2.85 5.62
N ALA A 68 12.37 1.84 6.12
CA ALA A 68 13.47 1.22 5.37
C ALA A 68 12.97 0.52 4.09
N ILE A 69 11.86 -0.25 4.15
CA ILE A 69 11.22 -0.82 2.95
C ILE A 69 10.84 0.27 1.96
N ARG A 70 10.27 1.39 2.41
CA ARG A 70 9.89 2.52 1.54
C ARG A 70 11.09 3.05 0.75
N ILE A 71 12.27 3.09 1.35
CA ILE A 71 13.52 3.47 0.69
C ILE A 71 14.02 2.35 -0.25
N LEU A 72 14.11 1.11 0.24
CA LEU A 72 14.57 -0.04 -0.54
C LEU A 72 13.72 -0.29 -1.78
N SER A 73 12.41 -0.01 -1.70
CA SER A 73 11.45 -0.16 -2.80
C SER A 73 11.70 0.78 -4.00
N ARG A 74 12.64 1.73 -3.89
CA ARG A 74 13.08 2.58 -5.02
C ARG A 74 13.95 1.80 -6.01
N ASP A 75 14.57 0.69 -5.59
CA ASP A 75 15.35 -0.18 -6.47
C ASP A 75 14.46 -1.15 -7.25
N LYS A 76 13.93 -0.67 -8.39
CA LYS A 76 13.00 -1.39 -9.26
C LYS A 76 13.54 -2.74 -9.75
N ALA A 77 14.85 -2.83 -9.98
CA ALA A 77 15.47 -4.02 -10.58
C ALA A 77 15.54 -5.19 -9.60
N SER A 78 15.71 -4.89 -8.31
CA SER A 78 15.82 -5.90 -7.25
C SER A 78 14.45 -6.40 -6.76
N LEU A 79 13.38 -5.60 -6.89
CA LEU A 79 12.05 -5.90 -6.35
C LEU A 79 11.49 -7.29 -6.71
N PRO A 80 11.50 -7.75 -7.98
CA PRO A 80 10.95 -9.07 -8.32
C PRO A 80 11.72 -10.24 -7.68
N ARG A 81 12.98 -10.03 -7.29
CA ARG A 81 13.80 -11.04 -6.60
C ARG A 81 13.43 -11.14 -5.12
N VAL A 82 13.25 -10.00 -4.45
CA VAL A 82 13.11 -9.96 -2.99
C VAL A 82 11.67 -9.97 -2.48
N VAL A 83 10.69 -9.54 -3.28
CA VAL A 83 9.29 -9.45 -2.86
C VAL A 83 8.53 -10.70 -3.32
N SER A 84 8.31 -11.63 -2.40
CA SER A 84 7.44 -12.79 -2.60
C SER A 84 5.98 -12.49 -2.24
N LYS A 85 5.06 -13.42 -2.55
CA LYS A 85 3.64 -13.30 -2.19
C LYS A 85 3.44 -13.15 -0.68
N ASP A 86 4.18 -13.92 0.09
CA ASP A 86 4.07 -13.92 1.56
C ASP A 86 4.58 -12.59 2.14
N ARG A 87 5.71 -12.09 1.63
CA ARG A 87 6.25 -10.80 2.07
C ARG A 87 5.32 -9.64 1.74
N LEU A 88 4.75 -9.65 0.53
CA LEU A 88 3.76 -8.66 0.15
C LEU A 88 2.50 -8.75 1.04
N SER A 89 2.06 -9.96 1.39
CA SER A 89 0.91 -10.18 2.27
C SER A 89 1.13 -9.58 3.66
N VAL A 90 2.33 -9.73 4.23
CA VAL A 90 2.68 -9.09 5.50
C VAL A 90 2.57 -7.56 5.39
N ILE A 91 3.12 -6.95 4.34
CA ILE A 91 3.05 -5.49 4.16
C ILE A 91 1.60 -5.00 3.97
N VAL A 92 0.79 -5.73 3.20
CA VAL A 92 -0.64 -5.44 2.99
C VAL A 92 -1.40 -5.49 4.33
N HIS A 93 -1.11 -6.49 5.15
CA HIS A 93 -1.71 -6.64 6.47
C HIS A 93 -1.25 -5.55 7.46
N MET A 94 0.03 -5.17 7.43
CA MET A 94 0.57 -4.04 8.19
C MET A 94 -0.04 -2.71 7.75
N ALA A 95 -0.40 -2.59 6.47
CA ALA A 95 -1.16 -1.46 5.94
C ALA A 95 -2.64 -1.50 6.35
N GLY A 96 -3.08 -2.45 7.17
CA GLY A 96 -4.46 -2.56 7.67
C GLY A 96 -5.48 -3.00 6.62
N LEU A 97 -5.02 -3.58 5.50
CA LEU A 97 -5.86 -4.07 4.42
C LEU A 97 -6.16 -5.56 4.64
N VAL A 98 -7.20 -5.82 5.43
CA VAL A 98 -7.57 -7.16 5.89
C VAL A 98 -8.98 -7.54 5.42
N SER A 99 -9.37 -8.82 5.55
CA SER A 99 -10.75 -9.22 5.23
C SER A 99 -11.76 -8.64 6.23
N GLU A 100 -13.04 -8.69 5.88
CA GLU A 100 -14.13 -8.20 6.73
C GLU A 100 -14.18 -8.97 8.06
N GLU A 101 -13.95 -10.29 8.04
CA GLU A 101 -13.91 -11.10 9.27
C GLU A 101 -12.77 -10.68 10.19
N GLU A 102 -11.61 -10.38 9.63
CA GLU A 102 -10.45 -9.95 10.41
C GLU A 102 -10.61 -8.51 10.92
N ALA A 103 -11.20 -7.61 10.13
CA ALA A 103 -11.53 -6.26 10.57
C ALA A 103 -12.46 -6.28 11.81
N LEU A 104 -13.45 -7.17 11.83
CA LEU A 104 -14.33 -7.36 12.99
C LEU A 104 -13.58 -7.88 14.23
N GLN A 105 -12.59 -8.75 14.06
CA GLN A 105 -11.76 -9.24 15.18
C GLN A 105 -10.88 -8.13 15.77
N ARG A 106 -10.52 -7.14 14.96
CA ARG A 106 -9.66 -6.00 15.36
C ARG A 106 -10.43 -4.84 15.98
N LEU A 107 -11.76 -4.88 16.03
CA LEU A 107 -12.59 -3.75 16.50
C LEU A 107 -12.22 -3.26 17.91
N ASN A 108 -11.72 -4.15 18.77
CA ASN A 108 -11.32 -3.85 20.14
C ASN A 108 -9.80 -3.71 20.33
N GLN A 109 -9.01 -3.80 19.26
CA GLN A 109 -7.56 -3.69 19.32
C GLN A 109 -7.12 -2.25 19.09
N GLN A 110 -6.12 -1.80 19.86
CA GLN A 110 -5.52 -0.50 19.63
C GLN A 110 -4.72 -0.53 18.32
N ILE A 111 -5.18 0.23 17.33
CA ILE A 111 -4.51 0.33 16.03
C ILE A 111 -3.39 1.37 16.14
N ASN A 112 -2.17 0.97 15.81
CA ASN A 112 -1.06 1.89 15.63
C ASN A 112 -1.11 2.47 14.21
N TYR A 113 -1.75 3.63 14.05
CA TYR A 113 -1.88 4.28 12.75
C TYR A 113 -0.55 4.73 12.15
N ASP A 114 0.48 5.00 12.95
CA ASP A 114 1.80 5.37 12.42
C ASP A 114 2.42 4.23 11.61
N VAL A 115 2.26 2.99 12.10
CA VAL A 115 2.68 1.77 11.39
C VAL A 115 1.84 1.58 10.12
N VAL A 116 0.52 1.75 10.21
CA VAL A 116 -0.40 1.63 9.06
C VAL A 116 -0.02 2.62 7.96
N ILE A 117 0.19 3.89 8.30
CA ILE A 117 0.54 4.95 7.36
C ILE A 117 1.89 4.64 6.68
N GLU A 118 2.90 4.22 7.44
CA GLU A 118 4.21 3.91 6.87
C GLU A 118 4.16 2.66 5.97
N ALA A 119 3.32 1.69 6.31
CA ALA A 119 3.05 0.53 5.45
C ALA A 119 2.32 0.93 4.17
N GLN A 120 1.31 1.81 4.23
CA GLN A 120 0.62 2.30 3.03
C GLN A 120 1.55 3.08 2.09
N LYS A 121 2.47 3.91 2.63
CA LYS A 121 3.51 4.58 1.84
C LYS A 121 4.45 3.58 1.17
N SER A 122 4.88 2.57 1.92
CA SER A 122 5.75 1.50 1.42
C SER A 122 5.09 0.71 0.30
N LEU A 123 3.86 0.27 0.53
CA LEU A 123 3.04 -0.46 -0.44
C LEU A 123 2.78 0.37 -1.70
N SER A 124 2.48 1.66 -1.55
CA SER A 124 2.33 2.58 -2.68
C SER A 124 3.58 2.66 -3.54
N ASN A 125 4.77 2.76 -2.92
CA ASN A 125 6.03 2.76 -3.66
C ASN A 125 6.28 1.43 -4.36
N LEU A 126 6.02 0.30 -3.71
CA LEU A 126 6.16 -1.03 -4.29
C LEU A 126 5.28 -1.20 -5.54
N VAL A 127 4.00 -0.83 -5.44
CA VAL A 127 3.04 -0.86 -6.56
C VAL A 127 3.47 0.10 -7.67
N PHE A 128 3.92 1.31 -7.34
CA PHE A 128 4.39 2.27 -8.35
C PHE A 128 5.63 1.78 -9.11
N ASN A 129 6.56 1.12 -8.41
CA ASN A 129 7.88 0.77 -8.94
C ASN A 129 7.96 -0.61 -9.61
N SER A 130 6.97 -1.49 -9.43
CA SER A 130 7.02 -2.85 -9.96
C SER A 130 5.68 -3.33 -10.53
N THR A 131 5.66 -3.63 -11.83
CA THR A 131 4.51 -4.25 -12.51
C THR A 131 4.24 -5.67 -12.01
N PHE A 132 5.29 -6.38 -11.58
CA PHE A 132 5.16 -7.69 -10.95
C PHE A 132 4.33 -7.59 -9.65
N ILE A 133 4.63 -6.60 -8.80
CA ILE A 133 3.89 -6.37 -7.56
C ILE A 133 2.46 -5.89 -7.84
N GLN A 134 2.24 -5.04 -8.85
CA GLN A 134 0.90 -4.63 -9.28
C GLN A 134 0.00 -5.85 -9.56
N ARG A 135 0.50 -6.84 -10.30
CA ARG A 135 -0.24 -8.08 -10.60
C ARG A 135 -0.49 -8.91 -9.34
N MET A 136 0.48 -9.01 -8.45
CA MET A 136 0.31 -9.73 -7.18
C MET A 136 -0.76 -9.08 -6.29
N CYS A 137 -0.88 -7.75 -6.31
CA CYS A 137 -1.94 -7.03 -5.59
C CYS A 137 -3.35 -7.35 -6.12
N CYS A 138 -3.48 -7.85 -7.35
CA CYS A 138 -4.77 -8.24 -7.92
C CYS A 138 -5.26 -9.60 -7.39
N VAL A 139 -4.34 -10.47 -6.96
CA VAL A 139 -4.61 -11.85 -6.55
C VAL A 139 -4.41 -12.10 -5.06
N ASN A 140 -4.14 -11.04 -4.29
CA ASN A 140 -3.98 -11.08 -2.85
C ASN A 140 -5.09 -10.26 -2.16
N SER A 141 -5.00 -10.11 -0.83
CA SER A 141 -5.98 -9.39 -0.03
C SER A 141 -5.93 -7.86 -0.16
N CYS A 142 -5.09 -7.29 -1.04
CA CYS A 142 -4.91 -5.85 -1.17
C CYS A 142 -6.18 -5.14 -1.66
N ILE A 143 -6.74 -5.58 -2.79
CA ILE A 143 -7.98 -4.99 -3.33
C ILE A 143 -9.18 -5.28 -2.42
N PRO A 144 -9.45 -6.53 -1.99
CA PRO A 144 -10.56 -6.80 -1.06
C PRO A 144 -10.44 -6.01 0.25
N GLY A 145 -9.23 -5.90 0.80
CA GLY A 145 -8.97 -5.11 2.01
C GLY A 145 -9.19 -3.62 1.81
N LEU A 146 -8.80 -3.06 0.65
CA LEU A 146 -9.11 -1.67 0.30
C LEU A 146 -10.61 -1.45 0.23
N MET A 147 -11.34 -2.36 -0.43
CA MET A 147 -12.80 -2.29 -0.52
C MET A 147 -13.47 -2.34 0.85
N CYS A 148 -12.99 -3.22 1.74
CA CYS A 148 -13.47 -3.29 3.11
C CYS A 148 -13.24 -1.96 3.85
N ARG A 149 -12.04 -1.40 3.76
CA ARG A 149 -11.71 -0.13 4.44
C ARG A 149 -12.44 1.08 3.85
N LEU A 150 -12.68 1.12 2.55
CA LEU A 150 -13.43 2.22 1.92
C LEU A 150 -14.88 2.32 2.45
N LYS A 151 -15.49 1.18 2.84
CA LYS A 151 -16.83 1.18 3.47
C LYS A 151 -16.83 1.89 4.84
N THR A 152 -15.69 1.96 5.52
CA THR A 152 -15.55 2.56 6.85
C THR A 152 -15.05 4.01 6.83
N PHE A 153 -14.89 4.65 5.67
CA PHE A 153 -14.39 6.02 5.57
C PHE A 153 -15.23 7.10 6.29
N ARG A 154 -16.48 6.76 6.64
CA ARG A 154 -17.36 7.62 7.45
C ARG A 154 -17.03 7.56 8.94
N ASP A 155 -16.22 6.61 9.37
CA ASP A 155 -15.72 6.52 10.73
C ASP A 155 -14.89 7.78 11.05
N PRO A 156 -15.28 8.57 12.07
CA PRO A 156 -14.50 9.73 12.50
C PRO A 156 -13.18 9.33 13.15
N ASP A 157 -13.05 8.09 13.67
CA ASP A 157 -11.84 7.60 14.34
C ASP A 157 -10.77 7.12 13.34
N LEU A 158 -11.12 7.00 12.05
CA LEU A 158 -10.18 6.69 10.98
C LEU A 158 -9.45 7.97 10.51
N PRO A 159 -8.11 8.07 10.67
CA PRO A 159 -7.39 9.29 10.32
C PRO A 159 -7.48 9.64 8.83
N HIS A 160 -7.62 10.93 8.51
CA HIS A 160 -7.69 11.44 7.13
C HIS A 160 -6.48 11.04 6.30
N ILE A 161 -5.28 11.04 6.90
CA ILE A 161 -4.05 10.59 6.23
C ILE A 161 -4.11 9.12 5.79
N VAL A 162 -4.76 8.25 6.55
CA VAL A 162 -4.97 6.83 6.16
C VAL A 162 -5.91 6.76 4.96
N LYS A 163 -7.02 7.52 4.99
CA LYS A 163 -7.97 7.63 3.88
C LYS A 163 -7.28 8.14 2.61
N TYR A 164 -6.41 9.15 2.73
CA TYR A 164 -5.64 9.69 1.62
C TYR A 164 -4.76 8.62 0.97
N PHE A 165 -3.99 7.85 1.77
CA PHE A 165 -3.11 6.83 1.22
C PHE A 165 -3.86 5.64 0.63
N ASP A 166 -5.04 5.31 1.12
CA ASP A 166 -5.94 4.33 0.48
C ASP A 166 -6.39 4.79 -0.89
N MET A 167 -6.86 6.04 -0.98
CA MET A 167 -7.27 6.64 -2.24
C MET A 167 -6.11 6.69 -3.23
N ARG A 168 -4.91 7.02 -2.76
CA ARG A 168 -3.69 7.00 -3.56
C ARG A 168 -3.36 5.59 -4.04
N LEU A 169 -3.44 4.57 -3.19
CA LEU A 169 -3.15 3.19 -3.57
C LEU A 169 -4.17 2.67 -4.58
N LEU A 170 -5.47 2.94 -4.37
CA LEU A 170 -6.52 2.63 -5.33
C LEU A 170 -6.28 3.32 -6.68
N PHE A 171 -5.86 4.59 -6.67
CA PHE A 171 -5.45 5.29 -7.88
C PHE A 171 -4.28 4.62 -8.59
N LEU A 172 -3.21 4.26 -7.88
CA LEU A 172 -2.07 3.59 -8.48
C LEU A 172 -2.46 2.23 -9.09
N LEU A 173 -3.26 1.44 -8.37
CA LEU A 173 -3.71 0.14 -8.84
C LEU A 173 -4.60 0.28 -10.09
N THR A 174 -5.60 1.14 -10.07
CA THR A 174 -6.51 1.36 -11.20
C THR A 174 -5.84 2.04 -12.39
N ALA A 175 -4.85 2.92 -12.16
CA ALA A 175 -4.12 3.64 -13.21
C ALA A 175 -2.95 2.85 -13.81
N LEU A 176 -2.26 2.02 -13.04
CA LEU A 176 -1.07 1.30 -13.51
C LEU A 176 -1.35 -0.16 -13.87
N CYS A 177 -2.26 -0.83 -13.18
CA CYS A 177 -2.58 -2.21 -13.48
C CYS A 177 -3.68 -2.26 -14.55
N ALA A 178 -3.27 -2.45 -15.82
CA ALA A 178 -4.21 -2.69 -16.91
C ALA A 178 -5.07 -3.92 -16.65
N ASP A 179 -4.52 -4.91 -15.94
CA ASP A 179 -5.27 -6.11 -15.56
C ASP A 179 -6.47 -5.72 -14.68
N ILE A 180 -6.32 -4.79 -13.70
CA ILE A 180 -7.46 -4.22 -12.94
C ILE A 180 -8.50 -3.52 -13.85
N ARG A 181 -8.07 -2.99 -15.00
CA ARG A 181 -8.97 -2.38 -16.01
C ARG A 181 -9.58 -3.38 -17.00
N LEU A 182 -9.03 -4.59 -17.10
CA LEU A 182 -9.30 -5.55 -18.19
C LEU A 182 -9.69 -6.96 -17.72
N PHE A 183 -9.81 -7.22 -16.41
CA PHE A 183 -10.39 -8.49 -15.95
C PHE A 183 -11.86 -8.56 -16.38
N GLN A 184 -12.14 -9.34 -17.41
CA GLN A 184 -13.44 -9.52 -18.03
C GLN A 184 -14.37 -10.37 -17.12
N ASP A 185 -15.66 -10.00 -17.18
CA ASP A 185 -16.87 -10.68 -16.71
C ASP A 185 -17.18 -10.80 -15.20
N GLU A 186 -16.24 -11.14 -14.30
CA GLU A 186 -16.53 -11.17 -12.84
C GLU A 186 -16.37 -9.81 -12.13
N GLN A 187 -15.94 -8.77 -12.85
CA GLN A 187 -15.39 -7.52 -12.26
C GLN A 187 -16.16 -6.24 -12.62
N SER A 188 -17.25 -6.35 -13.40
CA SER A 188 -18.26 -5.28 -13.45
C SER A 188 -18.73 -4.95 -12.03
N GLU A 189 -18.81 -5.96 -11.16
CA GLU A 189 -19.14 -5.78 -9.74
C GLU A 189 -18.06 -4.99 -9.00
N LEU A 190 -16.76 -5.33 -9.08
CA LEU A 190 -15.72 -4.58 -8.37
C LEU A 190 -15.66 -3.11 -8.83
N ILE A 191 -15.65 -2.86 -10.14
CA ILE A 191 -15.64 -1.49 -10.67
C ILE A 191 -16.91 -0.75 -10.23
N ASN A 192 -18.08 -1.40 -10.28
CA ASN A 192 -19.33 -0.80 -9.80
C ASN A 192 -19.32 -0.56 -8.30
N GLU A 193 -18.78 -1.46 -7.49
CA GLU A 193 -18.66 -1.29 -6.04
C GLU A 193 -17.68 -0.16 -5.71
N VAL A 194 -16.53 -0.08 -6.38
CA VAL A 194 -15.62 1.07 -6.26
C VAL A 194 -16.37 2.35 -6.63
N LEU A 195 -17.04 2.40 -7.78
CA LEU A 195 -17.80 3.57 -8.22
C LEU A 195 -18.93 3.96 -7.26
N LYS A 196 -19.65 2.99 -6.68
CA LYS A 196 -20.70 3.20 -5.66
C LYS A 196 -20.11 3.80 -4.40
N VAL A 197 -19.00 3.25 -3.91
CA VAL A 197 -18.32 3.77 -2.72
C VAL A 197 -17.79 5.17 -2.99
N LEU A 198 -17.11 5.39 -4.11
CA LEU A 198 -16.63 6.72 -4.53
C LEU A 198 -17.78 7.74 -4.64
N TYR A 199 -18.91 7.36 -5.22
CA TYR A 199 -20.09 8.23 -5.31
C TYR A 199 -20.66 8.56 -3.93
N ASN A 200 -20.79 7.56 -3.05
CA ASN A 200 -21.25 7.73 -1.68
C ASN A 200 -20.30 8.61 -0.85
N LEU A 201 -18.99 8.56 -1.11
CA LEU A 201 -18.03 9.45 -0.49
C LEU A 201 -18.23 10.89 -0.96
N VAL A 202 -18.34 11.12 -2.28
CA VAL A 202 -18.57 12.47 -2.83
C VAL A 202 -19.88 13.10 -2.35
N LEU A 203 -20.96 12.31 -2.30
CA LEU A 203 -22.28 12.83 -1.91
C LEU A 203 -22.36 13.29 -0.46
N HIS A 204 -21.59 12.66 0.43
CA HIS A 204 -21.74 12.80 1.87
C HIS A 204 -20.56 13.52 2.55
N ILE A 205 -19.66 14.12 1.77
CA ILE A 205 -18.63 15.00 2.33
C ILE A 205 -19.29 16.30 2.78
N ASP A 206 -19.11 16.60 4.07
CA ASP A 206 -19.53 17.86 4.65
C ASP A 206 -18.58 18.95 4.19
N LYS A 207 -19.08 19.90 3.39
CA LYS A 207 -18.31 21.05 2.93
C LYS A 207 -17.92 22.01 4.06
N ASN A 208 -18.44 21.80 5.27
CA ASN A 208 -18.11 22.56 6.47
C ASN A 208 -17.22 21.77 7.44
N SER A 209 -16.57 20.69 6.99
CA SER A 209 -15.63 19.94 7.84
C SER A 209 -14.43 20.82 8.23
N PRO A 210 -13.86 20.64 9.44
CA PRO A 210 -12.63 21.34 9.84
C PRO A 210 -11.42 20.95 8.98
N ASP A 211 -11.51 19.87 8.20
CA ASP A 211 -10.46 19.30 7.36
C ASP A 211 -10.67 19.60 5.86
N GLU A 212 -11.31 20.73 5.52
CA GLU A 212 -11.78 21.10 4.17
C GLU A 212 -10.68 20.99 3.08
N GLU A 213 -9.43 21.31 3.39
CA GLU A 213 -8.30 21.23 2.43
C GLU A 213 -7.88 19.78 2.12
N GLU A 214 -7.79 18.92 3.13
CA GLU A 214 -7.45 17.51 2.96
C GLU A 214 -8.60 16.73 2.30
N ASP A 215 -9.84 17.07 2.67
CA ASP A 215 -11.05 16.56 2.04
C ASP A 215 -11.12 16.97 0.56
N SER A 216 -10.71 18.20 0.21
CA SER A 216 -10.60 18.67 -1.17
C SER A 216 -9.58 17.87 -2.00
N HIS A 217 -8.42 17.53 -1.42
CA HIS A 217 -7.44 16.67 -2.08
C HIS A 217 -7.96 15.25 -2.31
N CYS A 218 -8.62 14.67 -1.32
CA CYS A 218 -9.26 13.35 -1.44
C CYS A 218 -10.38 13.39 -2.50
N LEU A 219 -11.23 14.42 -2.50
CA LEU A 219 -12.28 14.63 -3.49
C LEU A 219 -11.73 14.70 -4.92
N ARG A 220 -10.61 15.41 -5.09
CA ARG A 220 -9.96 15.51 -6.41
C ARG A 220 -9.49 14.15 -6.89
N LEU A 221 -8.88 13.34 -6.02
CA LEU A 221 -8.49 11.96 -6.34
C LEU A 221 -9.70 11.09 -6.67
N ILE A 222 -10.77 11.17 -5.87
CA ILE A 222 -12.02 10.44 -6.10
C ILE A 222 -12.62 10.78 -7.48
N SER A 223 -12.65 12.06 -7.84
CA SER A 223 -13.17 12.52 -9.14
C SER A 223 -12.37 11.99 -10.33
N ILE A 224 -11.03 12.02 -10.23
CA ILE A 224 -10.14 11.47 -11.25
C ILE A 224 -10.33 9.95 -11.36
N LEU A 225 -10.35 9.25 -10.24
CA LEU A 225 -10.58 7.81 -10.15
C LEU A 225 -11.91 7.40 -10.80
N ARG A 226 -12.99 8.09 -10.44
CA ARG A 226 -14.32 7.84 -11.01
C ARG A 226 -14.30 8.01 -12.53
N SER A 227 -13.65 9.07 -13.02
CA SER A 227 -13.54 9.35 -14.45
C SER A 227 -12.74 8.28 -15.19
N LEU A 228 -11.61 7.83 -14.62
CA LEU A 228 -10.79 6.75 -15.18
C LEU A 228 -11.57 5.43 -15.28
N LEU A 229 -12.28 5.06 -14.21
CA LEU A 229 -13.06 3.82 -14.15
C LEU A 229 -14.28 3.85 -15.10
N LEU A 230 -14.94 4.99 -15.25
CA LEU A 230 -16.03 5.16 -16.22
C LEU A 230 -15.54 5.20 -17.67
N ALA A 231 -14.32 5.66 -17.92
CA ALA A 231 -13.73 5.64 -19.26
C ALA A 231 -13.33 4.21 -19.67
N SER A 232 -12.81 3.40 -18.74
CA SER A 232 -12.47 2.01 -19.01
C SER A 232 -13.70 1.15 -19.32
N SER A 233 -14.83 1.37 -18.64
CA SER A 233 -16.08 0.62 -18.89
C SER A 233 -16.75 0.94 -20.24
N ARG A 234 -16.49 2.13 -20.81
CA ARG A 234 -17.01 2.52 -22.14
C ARG A 234 -16.17 2.01 -23.30
N CYS A 235 -14.93 1.59 -23.04
CA CYS A 235 -14.01 1.12 -24.08
C CYS A 235 -14.28 -0.36 -24.48
N THR A 236 -14.78 -1.16 -23.54
CA THR A 236 -15.14 -2.57 -23.76
C THR A 236 -16.35 -2.74 -24.68
N GLU A 237 -17.37 -1.87 -24.60
CA GLU A 237 -18.52 -1.92 -25.52
C GLU A 237 -18.16 -1.71 -27.01
N LYS A 238 -16.98 -1.13 -27.31
CA LYS A 238 -16.55 -0.89 -28.70
C LYS A 238 -15.71 -2.01 -29.30
N THR A 239 -15.20 -2.95 -28.50
CA THR A 239 -14.39 -4.06 -29.02
C THR A 239 -15.22 -5.25 -29.50
N ASP A 240 -16.43 -5.42 -28.98
CA ASP A 240 -17.39 -6.44 -29.47
C ASP A 240 -18.07 -6.06 -30.80
N ALA A 241 -17.96 -4.81 -31.24
CA ALA A 241 -18.50 -4.33 -32.51
C ALA A 241 -17.53 -4.49 -33.71
N LEU A 242 -16.29 -4.95 -33.47
CA LEU A 242 -15.25 -5.11 -34.50
C LEU A 242 -15.00 -6.58 -34.91
N HIS A 243 -15.78 -7.52 -34.38
CA HIS A 243 -15.73 -8.96 -34.75
C HIS A 243 -17.08 -9.51 -35.28
N ARG A 244 -17.85 -8.71 -36.03
CA ARG A 244 -18.96 -9.23 -36.84
C ARG A 244 -18.75 -8.97 -38.32
#